data_AF-A0A7C4QAY1-F1
#
_entry.id   AF-A0A7C4QAY1-F1
#
_cell.length_a   1.000
_cell.length_b   1.000
_cell.length_c   1.000
_cell.angle_alpha   90.00
_cell.angle_beta   90.00
_cell.angle_gamma   90.00
#
_symmetry.space_group_name_H-M   'P 1'
#
loop_
_entity.id
_entity.type
_entity.pdbx_description
1 polymer ?
#
loop_
_entity_poly.entity_id
_entity_poly.type
_entity_poly.pdbx_seq_one_letter_code
_entity_poly.pdbx_strand_id
1 'polypeptide(L)'
;MNDVPFLHTRLGRFVAVSLVVHVAAGMSWGVPAYLKAREEARLLAEAAAAKQAAAAAARAAAESERLARLDAVKERIAERLRADHERLVGADLPEADRAELFQQVLARLDKPMTDLARALADDAASEGDLRNLDAQGGKDAVGIVVENCDQAGARVFGEQLQTNGQGYGLVANGLGRAAVRLHDHGHNGIQVLGNGTPESPIVALFCGASSRHPQQDAGFHLYDVAKGGRLLVRDIWYEGHAWSLIRATDRGSFTYHCGFVAPYYGFQPEQGRKDPWEKEIRQQVLPLEFDGFRGEVCFSLVSSNGAGMRIKPSPDLNLLLLGYLSNSTNDFGKEGERGQTVLTNFRVQRKDGTGSDARPGFGELKPEWARTMLKMLRETRPQTLEPVPENATDARFFRVMAVGREGLRLEP
;
A
#
# COMPACT_ATOMS: atom_id res chain seq x y z
N MET A 1 -15.09 57.88 31.34
CA MET A 1 -15.52 56.94 30.28
C MET A 1 -15.74 57.76 29.03
N ASN A 2 -14.88 57.58 28.02
CA ASN A 2 -14.87 58.42 26.83
C ASN A 2 -16.11 58.15 25.98
N ASP A 3 -16.80 59.23 25.62
CA ASP A 3 -18.01 59.21 24.83
C ASP A 3 -17.66 58.82 23.39
N VAL A 4 -17.82 57.54 23.02
CA VAL A 4 -17.48 57.06 21.68
C VAL A 4 -18.68 57.35 20.76
N PRO A 5 -18.59 58.34 19.84
CA PRO A 5 -19.76 58.83 19.09
C PRO A 5 -20.44 57.74 18.25
N PHE A 6 -19.67 56.72 17.86
CA PHE A 6 -20.15 55.57 17.11
C PHE A 6 -21.23 54.77 17.87
N LEU A 7 -21.11 54.63 19.19
CA LEU A 7 -22.07 53.89 20.02
C LEU A 7 -23.42 54.63 20.20
N HIS A 8 -23.50 55.89 19.76
CA HIS A 8 -24.77 56.63 19.73
C HIS A 8 -25.58 56.41 18.46
N THR A 9 -24.96 55.83 17.43
CA THR A 9 -25.66 55.46 16.19
C THR A 9 -26.44 54.15 16.37
N ARG A 10 -27.55 53.99 15.63
CA ARG A 10 -28.32 52.74 15.64
C ARG A 10 -27.45 51.53 15.26
N LEU A 11 -26.50 51.73 14.35
CA LEU A 11 -25.54 50.70 13.92
C LEU A 11 -24.53 50.36 15.02
N GLY A 12 -23.97 51.35 15.70
CA GLY A 12 -23.03 51.11 16.80
C GLY A 12 -23.66 50.39 17.99
N ARG A 13 -24.91 50.73 18.33
CA ARG A 13 -25.68 50.00 19.36
C ARG A 13 -25.96 48.56 18.95
N PHE A 14 -26.33 48.35 17.69
CA PHE A 14 -26.54 47.00 17.16
C PHE A 14 -25.26 46.15 17.19
N VAL A 15 -24.12 46.71 16.76
CA VAL A 15 -22.83 46.01 16.78
C VAL A 15 -22.40 45.67 18.21
N ALA A 16 -22.56 46.61 19.15
CA ALA A 16 -22.24 46.36 20.56
C ALA A 16 -23.11 45.26 21.18
N VAL A 17 -24.42 45.30 20.96
CA VAL A 17 -25.35 44.25 21.42
C VAL A 17 -25.04 42.90 20.76
N SER A 18 -24.76 42.90 19.45
CA SER A 18 -24.40 41.69 18.72
C SER A 18 -23.11 41.06 19.24
N LEU A 19 -22.11 41.88 19.59
CA LEU A 19 -20.86 41.41 20.18
C LEU A 19 -21.07 40.80 21.58
N VAL A 20 -21.88 41.43 22.42
CA VAL A 20 -22.22 40.93 23.77
C VAL A 20 -22.98 39.60 23.69
N VAL A 21 -23.96 39.49 22.79
CA VAL A 21 -24.70 38.23 22.55
C VAL A 21 -23.77 37.15 21.98
N HIS A 22 -22.81 37.52 21.13
CA HIS A 22 -21.85 36.58 20.56
C HIS A 22 -20.92 35.98 21.63
N VAL A 23 -20.43 36.82 22.54
CA VAL A 23 -19.56 36.38 23.66
C VAL A 23 -20.36 35.58 24.71
N ALA A 24 -21.60 35.96 25.00
CA ALA A 24 -22.41 35.32 26.04
C ALA A 24 -23.07 34.00 25.59
N ALA A 25 -23.46 33.87 24.32
CA ALA A 25 -24.26 32.74 23.83
C ALA A 25 -23.55 31.85 22.80
N GLY A 26 -22.34 32.20 22.35
CA GLY A 26 -21.58 31.43 21.35
C GLY A 26 -22.21 31.35 19.95
N MET A 27 -23.29 32.11 19.69
CA MET A 27 -24.03 32.04 18.42
C MET A 27 -23.54 33.10 17.43
N SER A 28 -23.05 32.67 16.26
CA SER A 28 -22.37 33.49 15.25
C SER A 28 -23.26 34.08 14.15
N TRP A 29 -24.50 34.45 14.48
CA TRP A 29 -25.51 34.88 13.49
C TRP A 29 -25.31 36.30 12.90
N GLY A 30 -24.20 36.99 13.18
CA GLY A 30 -23.94 38.35 12.68
C GLY A 30 -22.55 38.60 12.10
N VAL A 31 -21.63 37.62 12.13
CA VAL A 31 -20.28 37.80 11.58
C VAL A 31 -20.31 37.50 10.08
N PRO A 32 -19.94 38.46 9.21
CA PRO A 32 -19.86 38.25 7.77
C PRO A 32 -19.05 36.98 7.42
N ALA A 33 -19.58 36.17 6.50
CA ALA A 33 -18.98 34.88 6.13
C ALA A 33 -17.50 34.97 5.72
N TYR A 34 -17.09 36.09 5.10
CA TYR A 34 -15.69 36.31 4.69
C TYR A 34 -14.73 36.43 5.88
N LEU A 35 -15.17 36.92 7.05
CA LEU A 35 -14.34 36.99 8.26
C LEU A 35 -14.19 35.61 8.89
N LYS A 36 -15.24 34.78 8.86
CA LYS A 36 -15.18 33.39 9.33
C LYS A 36 -14.21 32.57 8.45
N ALA A 37 -14.35 32.67 7.13
CA ALA A 37 -13.48 31.98 6.19
C ALA A 37 -12.01 32.40 6.31
N ARG A 38 -11.75 33.70 6.56
CA ARG A 38 -10.38 34.21 6.79
C ARG A 38 -9.77 33.66 8.07
N GLU A 39 -10.56 33.54 9.14
CA GLU A 39 -10.09 33.01 10.41
C GLU A 39 -9.87 31.48 10.36
N GLU A 40 -10.76 30.74 9.70
CA GLU A 40 -10.56 29.32 9.41
C GLU A 40 -9.29 29.08 8.58
N ALA A 41 -9.04 29.90 7.55
CA ALA A 41 -7.82 29.83 6.76
C ALA A 41 -6.56 30.12 7.59
N ARG A 42 -6.62 31.06 8.54
CA ARG A 42 -5.52 31.34 9.47
C ARG A 42 -5.24 30.15 10.37
N LEU A 43 -6.27 29.55 10.97
CA LEU A 43 -6.14 28.39 11.84
C LEU A 43 -5.60 27.16 11.09
N LEU A 44 -6.02 26.94 9.84
CA LEU A 44 -5.47 25.88 8.99
C LEU A 44 -4.00 26.10 8.65
N ALA A 45 -3.60 27.34 8.36
CA ALA A 45 -2.20 27.69 8.11
C ALA A 45 -1.33 27.47 9.36
N GLU A 46 -1.83 27.84 10.55
CA GLU A 46 -1.14 27.61 11.83
C GLU A 46 -1.00 26.13 12.16
N ALA A 47 -2.05 25.33 11.93
CA ALA A 47 -2.01 23.89 12.12
C ALA A 47 -1.02 23.20 11.15
N ALA A 48 -0.97 23.66 9.89
CA ALA A 48 -0.01 23.16 8.90
C ALA A 48 1.43 23.50 9.29
N ALA A 49 1.69 24.73 9.76
CA ALA A 49 3.00 25.15 10.24
C ALA A 49 3.44 24.34 11.49
N ALA A 50 2.52 24.10 12.43
CA ALA A 50 2.79 23.27 13.61
C ALA A 50 3.13 21.82 13.24
N LYS A 51 2.40 21.23 12.26
CA LYS A 51 2.70 19.88 11.76
C LYS A 51 4.07 19.81 11.10
N GLN A 52 4.45 20.83 10.33
CA GLN A 52 5.76 20.90 9.67
C GLN A 52 6.90 21.06 10.70
N ALA A 53 6.70 21.88 11.73
CA ALA A 53 7.65 22.03 12.83
C ALA A 53 7.83 20.72 13.62
N ALA A 54 6.74 20.01 13.91
CA ALA A 54 6.80 18.71 14.58
C ALA A 54 7.54 17.64 13.74
N ALA A 55 7.33 17.63 12.42
CA ALA A 55 8.04 16.74 11.51
C ALA A 55 9.55 17.06 11.45
N ALA A 56 9.92 18.34 11.45
CA ALA A 56 11.33 18.77 11.50
C ALA A 56 12.00 18.36 12.82
N ALA A 57 11.30 18.53 13.95
CA ALA A 57 11.80 18.10 15.26
C ALA A 57 11.99 16.57 15.34
N ALA A 58 11.05 15.79 14.78
CA ALA A 58 11.17 14.33 14.72
C ALA A 58 12.37 13.88 13.87
N ARG A 59 12.64 14.55 12.74
CA ARG A 59 13.83 14.27 11.90
C ARG A 59 15.13 14.58 12.64
N ALA A 60 15.20 15.70 13.34
CA ALA A 60 16.37 16.07 14.13
C ALA A 60 16.63 15.07 15.27
N ALA A 61 15.57 14.60 15.94
CA ALA A 61 15.68 13.59 16.98
C ALA A 61 16.18 12.24 16.42
N ALA A 62 15.64 11.79 15.28
CA ALA A 62 16.07 10.56 14.63
C ALA A 62 17.54 10.61 14.18
N GLU A 63 17.99 11.74 13.64
CA GLU A 63 19.40 11.91 13.25
C GLU A 63 20.32 11.95 14.47
N SER A 64 19.90 12.59 15.56
CA SER A 64 20.65 12.57 16.82
C SER A 64 20.77 11.14 17.38
N GLU A 65 19.72 10.34 17.30
CA GLU A 65 19.75 8.94 17.74
C GLU A 65 20.66 8.08 16.85
N ARG A 66 20.65 8.32 15.53
CA ARG A 66 21.53 7.64 14.57
C ARG A 66 23.01 7.93 14.87
N LEU A 67 23.36 9.19 15.10
CA LEU A 67 24.72 9.59 15.46
C LEU A 67 25.16 8.95 16.79
N ALA A 68 24.29 8.95 17.80
CA ALA A 68 24.58 8.30 19.08
C ALA A 68 24.84 6.79 18.94
N ARG A 69 24.08 6.09 18.07
CA ARG A 69 24.33 4.67 17.77
C ARG A 69 25.65 4.44 17.06
N LEU A 70 26.00 5.30 16.10
CA LEU A 70 27.27 5.23 15.38
C LEU A 70 28.47 5.41 16.32
N ASP A 71 28.38 6.37 17.23
CA ASP A 71 29.42 6.62 18.23
C ASP A 71 29.55 5.42 19.19
N ALA A 72 28.44 4.85 19.66
CA ALA A 72 28.47 3.65 20.51
C ALA A 72 29.11 2.44 19.80
N VAL A 73 28.88 2.27 18.50
CA VAL A 73 29.51 1.18 17.73
C VAL A 73 31.02 1.42 17.57
N LYS A 74 31.44 2.66 17.28
CA LYS A 74 32.86 3.04 17.21
C LYS A 74 33.59 2.79 18.52
N GLU A 75 32.97 3.14 19.64
CA GLU A 75 33.55 2.93 20.97
C GLU A 75 33.83 1.45 21.24
N ARG A 76 32.86 0.57 20.99
CA ARG A 76 33.05 -0.88 21.12
C ARG A 76 34.16 -1.44 20.23
N ILE A 77 34.29 -0.94 18.99
CA ILE A 77 35.35 -1.35 18.07
C ILE A 77 36.71 -0.91 18.63
N ALA A 78 36.81 0.33 19.10
CA ALA A 78 38.03 0.87 19.68
C ALA A 78 38.45 0.12 20.97
N GLU A 79 37.50 -0.26 21.82
CA GLU A 79 37.76 -1.08 23.01
C GLU A 79 38.31 -2.46 22.65
N ARG A 80 37.72 -3.12 21.66
CA ARG A 80 38.19 -4.43 21.22
C ARG A 80 39.58 -4.37 20.58
N LEU A 81 39.83 -3.35 19.76
CA LEU A 81 41.15 -3.09 19.20
C LEU A 81 42.18 -2.79 20.28
N ARG A 82 41.80 -2.07 21.35
CA ARG A 82 42.69 -1.81 22.50
C ARG A 82 43.08 -3.11 23.19
N ALA A 83 42.11 -3.97 23.49
CA ALA A 83 42.36 -5.26 24.10
C ALA A 83 43.24 -6.17 23.23
N ASP A 84 43.03 -6.18 21.91
CA ASP A 84 43.86 -6.94 20.97
C ASP A 84 45.28 -6.36 20.86
N HIS A 85 45.43 -5.03 20.84
CA HIS A 85 46.73 -4.34 20.83
C HIS A 85 47.54 -4.64 22.10
N GLU A 86 46.91 -4.56 23.27
CA GLU A 86 47.53 -4.92 24.54
C GLU A 86 47.96 -6.38 24.59
N ARG A 87 47.14 -7.30 24.05
CA ARG A 87 47.51 -8.71 23.95
C ARG A 87 48.69 -8.95 23.01
N LEU A 88 48.80 -8.21 21.92
CA LEU A 88 49.82 -8.41 20.89
C LEU A 88 51.16 -7.74 21.21
N VAL A 89 51.15 -6.60 21.91
CA VAL A 89 52.32 -5.73 22.11
C VAL A 89 52.66 -5.55 23.59
N GLY A 90 51.81 -6.02 24.51
CA GLY A 90 51.85 -5.70 25.94
C GLY A 90 53.14 -6.03 26.68
N ALA A 91 53.90 -7.04 26.24
CA ALA A 91 55.17 -7.44 26.86
C ALA A 91 56.42 -6.83 26.20
N ASP A 92 56.30 -6.30 24.98
CA ASP A 92 57.45 -6.00 24.11
C ASP A 92 57.81 -4.50 24.06
N LEU A 93 56.94 -3.62 24.55
CA LEU A 93 57.16 -2.17 24.57
C LEU A 93 56.81 -1.55 25.92
N PRO A 94 57.50 -0.48 26.37
CA PRO A 94 57.07 0.36 27.48
C PRO A 94 55.67 0.95 27.28
N GLU A 95 54.96 1.21 28.38
CA GLU A 95 53.55 1.65 28.36
C GLU A 95 53.30 2.94 27.56
N ALA A 96 54.20 3.91 27.68
CA ALA A 96 54.12 5.16 26.94
C ALA A 96 54.16 4.93 25.41
N ASP A 97 55.07 4.07 24.96
CA ASP A 97 55.26 3.75 23.54
C ASP A 97 54.08 2.92 23.00
N ARG A 98 53.49 2.03 23.83
CA ARG A 98 52.27 1.28 23.48
C ARG A 98 51.08 2.20 23.29
N ALA A 99 50.90 3.18 24.17
CA ALA A 99 49.82 4.16 24.10
C ALA A 99 49.96 5.06 22.87
N GLU A 100 51.18 5.54 22.59
CA GLU A 100 51.46 6.35 21.40
C GLU A 100 51.23 5.55 20.11
N LEU A 101 51.73 4.31 20.04
CA LEU A 101 51.51 3.42 18.90
C LEU A 101 50.03 3.12 18.68
N PHE A 102 49.26 2.89 19.76
CA PHE A 102 47.82 2.67 19.66
C PHE A 102 47.08 3.90 19.12
N GLN A 103 47.46 5.11 19.55
CA GLN A 103 46.88 6.35 19.01
C GLN A 103 47.18 6.53 17.52
N GLN A 104 48.39 6.19 17.08
CA GLN A 104 48.74 6.23 15.65
C GLN A 104 47.95 5.18 14.83
N VAL A 105 47.70 4.00 15.39
CA VAL A 105 46.87 2.96 14.77
C VAL A 105 45.41 3.39 14.70
N LEU A 106 44.84 3.91 15.80
CA LEU A 106 43.47 4.43 15.84
C LEU A 106 43.27 5.56 14.82
N ALA A 107 44.21 6.50 14.71
CA ALA A 107 44.13 7.60 13.75
C ALA A 107 44.12 7.10 12.29
N ARG A 108 44.85 6.01 11.98
CA ARG A 108 44.82 5.37 10.65
C ARG A 108 43.57 4.55 10.40
N LEU A 109 42.94 4.05 11.46
CA LEU A 109 41.73 3.24 11.39
C LEU A 109 40.44 4.05 11.52
N ASP A 110 40.48 5.35 11.82
CA ASP A 110 39.28 6.18 12.02
C ASP A 110 38.30 6.11 10.85
N LYS A 111 38.79 6.27 9.61
CA LYS A 111 37.96 6.14 8.41
C LYS A 111 37.42 4.72 8.23
N PRO A 112 38.24 3.64 8.22
CA PRO A 112 37.75 2.26 8.19
C PRO A 112 36.74 1.90 9.30
N MET A 113 36.96 2.38 10.53
CA MET A 113 36.03 2.18 11.65
C MET A 113 34.73 2.96 11.45
N THR A 114 34.80 4.16 10.88
CA THR A 114 33.61 4.93 10.51
C THR A 114 32.80 4.22 9.43
N ASP A 115 33.47 3.66 8.42
CA ASP A 115 32.82 2.94 7.32
C ASP A 115 32.24 1.60 7.79
N LEU A 116 32.93 0.87 8.69
CA LEU A 116 32.42 -0.36 9.31
C LEU A 116 31.29 -0.08 10.32
N ALA A 117 31.41 0.96 11.15
CA ALA A 117 30.36 1.37 12.08
C ALA A 117 29.11 1.85 11.33
N ARG A 118 29.30 2.53 10.19
CA ARG A 118 28.23 2.87 9.24
C ARG A 118 27.58 1.58 8.72
N ALA A 119 28.35 0.65 8.16
CA ALA A 119 27.83 -0.64 7.66
C ALA A 119 27.09 -1.48 8.73
N LEU A 120 27.57 -1.49 9.99
CA LEU A 120 26.94 -2.22 11.10
C LEU A 120 25.75 -1.50 11.73
N ALA A 121 25.71 -0.16 11.67
CA ALA A 121 24.53 0.62 12.00
C ALA A 121 23.48 0.57 10.87
N ASP A 122 23.95 0.35 9.65
CA ASP A 122 23.20 0.23 8.40
C ASP A 122 22.86 -1.22 8.02
N ASP A 123 23.20 -2.23 8.83
CA ASP A 123 22.80 -3.64 8.57
C ASP A 123 21.28 -3.87 8.74
N ALA A 124 20.53 -2.77 8.92
CA ALA A 124 19.10 -2.70 8.77
C ALA A 124 18.63 -1.87 7.56
N ALA A 125 19.48 -1.26 6.72
CA ALA A 125 19.14 -0.45 5.53
C ALA A 125 20.33 -0.23 4.58
N SER A 126 20.21 -0.62 3.30
CA SER A 126 21.22 -0.26 2.27
C SER A 126 20.94 1.10 1.63
N GLU A 127 21.93 1.71 0.97
CA GLU A 127 21.81 2.99 0.22
C GLU A 127 20.74 2.94 -0.90
N GLY A 128 20.32 1.73 -1.34
CA GLY A 128 19.21 1.50 -2.26
C GLY A 128 17.82 1.41 -1.61
N ASP A 129 17.73 1.53 -0.28
CA ASP A 129 16.47 1.44 0.45
C ASP A 129 15.79 2.82 0.54
N LEU A 130 14.66 2.99 -0.13
CA LEU A 130 13.84 4.19 0.02
C LEU A 130 12.95 4.05 1.27
N ARG A 131 13.15 4.94 2.25
CA ARG A 131 12.46 4.88 3.56
C ARG A 131 11.77 6.18 3.92
N ASN A 132 10.58 6.08 4.53
CA ASN A 132 9.84 7.24 5.06
C ASN A 132 9.65 8.37 4.03
N LEU A 133 9.49 8.00 2.76
CA LEU A 133 9.30 8.94 1.66
C LEU A 133 7.81 9.23 1.48
N ASP A 134 7.47 10.51 1.31
CA ASP A 134 6.16 10.95 0.80
C ASP A 134 6.39 11.58 -0.58
N ALA A 135 5.93 10.91 -1.64
CA ALA A 135 6.01 11.41 -3.00
C ALA A 135 4.60 11.80 -3.47
N GLN A 136 4.41 13.06 -3.89
CA GLN A 136 3.11 13.58 -4.35
C GLN A 136 3.20 14.09 -5.80
N GLY A 137 2.44 13.49 -6.72
CA GLY A 137 2.29 13.90 -8.12
C GLY A 137 0.90 14.44 -8.47
N GLY A 138 0.72 14.91 -9.71
CA GLY A 138 -0.48 15.61 -10.19
C GLY A 138 -1.73 14.75 -10.48
N LYS A 139 -2.79 15.39 -11.01
CA LYS A 139 -4.05 14.75 -11.46
C LYS A 139 -3.78 13.83 -12.68
N ASP A 140 -4.46 12.68 -12.76
CA ASP A 140 -4.42 11.67 -13.87
C ASP A 140 -3.27 10.62 -13.83
N ALA A 141 -3.16 9.79 -12.79
CA ALA A 141 -1.86 9.42 -12.20
C ALA A 141 -1.71 8.02 -11.55
N VAL A 142 -0.57 7.32 -11.70
CA VAL A 142 -0.26 6.02 -11.03
C VAL A 142 0.78 6.21 -9.92
N GLY A 143 0.55 5.62 -8.74
CA GLY A 143 1.42 5.83 -7.55
C GLY A 143 2.88 5.36 -7.74
N ILE A 144 3.07 4.07 -8.00
CA ILE A 144 4.38 3.45 -8.29
C ILE A 144 4.31 2.67 -9.60
N VAL A 145 5.29 2.88 -10.48
CA VAL A 145 5.46 2.09 -11.71
C VAL A 145 6.75 1.28 -11.63
N VAL A 146 6.63 -0.03 -11.87
CA VAL A 146 7.75 -0.97 -11.98
C VAL A 146 7.80 -1.49 -13.41
N GLU A 147 8.83 -1.08 -14.15
CA GLU A 147 9.06 -1.51 -15.52
C GLU A 147 10.56 -1.57 -15.83
N ASN A 148 10.95 -2.36 -16.82
CA ASN A 148 12.34 -2.49 -17.29
C ASN A 148 13.38 -2.99 -16.26
N CYS A 149 13.04 -3.14 -14.98
CA CYS A 149 13.88 -3.76 -13.94
C CYS A 149 13.92 -5.29 -14.04
N ASP A 150 14.10 -5.85 -15.24
CA ASP A 150 13.89 -7.28 -15.54
C ASP A 150 15.18 -8.12 -15.65
N GLN A 151 16.24 -7.70 -14.96
CA GLN A 151 17.48 -8.47 -14.87
C GLN A 151 17.25 -9.80 -14.14
N ALA A 152 18.07 -10.80 -14.43
CA ALA A 152 17.98 -12.08 -13.73
C ALA A 152 18.26 -11.90 -12.23
N GLY A 153 17.32 -12.31 -11.38
CA GLY A 153 17.41 -12.14 -9.92
C GLY A 153 16.99 -10.77 -9.41
N ALA A 154 16.50 -9.87 -10.28
CA ALA A 154 16.00 -8.56 -9.86
C ALA A 154 14.82 -8.68 -8.90
N ARG A 155 14.74 -7.75 -7.95
CA ARG A 155 13.71 -7.70 -6.92
C ARG A 155 13.22 -6.28 -6.70
N VAL A 156 11.90 -6.17 -6.58
CA VAL A 156 11.22 -5.02 -6.00
C VAL A 156 10.49 -5.46 -4.75
N PHE A 157 10.91 -4.95 -3.60
CA PHE A 157 10.33 -5.26 -2.30
C PHE A 157 9.71 -4.00 -1.68
N GLY A 158 8.50 -4.13 -1.15
CA GLY A 158 7.81 -3.06 -0.42
C GLY A 158 7.26 -3.55 0.90
N GLU A 159 7.47 -2.79 1.96
CA GLU A 159 6.99 -3.06 3.32
C GLU A 159 6.34 -1.78 3.88
N GLN A 160 5.11 -1.90 4.38
CA GLN A 160 4.31 -0.78 4.89
C GLN A 160 4.12 0.34 3.84
N LEU A 161 3.87 -0.04 2.59
CA LEU A 161 3.65 0.91 1.50
C LEU A 161 2.24 1.51 1.58
N GLN A 162 2.09 2.78 1.18
CA GLN A 162 0.79 3.38 0.90
C GLN A 162 0.79 4.03 -0.48
N THR A 163 0.11 3.43 -1.46
CA THR A 163 0.08 3.95 -2.84
C THR A 163 -1.31 4.37 -3.27
N ASN A 164 -1.52 5.66 -3.52
CA ASN A 164 -2.81 6.22 -3.93
C ASN A 164 -2.67 7.00 -5.26
N GLY A 165 -2.93 6.32 -6.39
CA GLY A 165 -3.04 6.96 -7.69
C GLY A 165 -4.39 7.68 -7.88
N GLN A 166 -4.50 8.50 -8.92
CA GLN A 166 -5.82 8.80 -9.53
C GLN A 166 -6.27 7.66 -10.45
N GLY A 167 -5.30 6.91 -11.00
CA GLY A 167 -5.43 5.56 -11.56
C GLY A 167 -4.99 4.50 -10.53
N TYR A 168 -4.29 3.46 -10.96
CA TYR A 168 -3.78 2.41 -10.06
C TYR A 168 -2.73 2.95 -9.06
N GLY A 169 -2.70 2.38 -7.85
CA GLY A 169 -1.66 2.68 -6.87
C GLY A 169 -0.31 2.08 -7.25
N LEU A 170 -0.32 0.89 -7.87
CA LEU A 170 0.87 0.23 -8.37
C LEU A 170 0.63 -0.39 -9.75
N VAL A 171 1.59 -0.24 -10.66
CA VAL A 171 1.61 -0.91 -11.96
C VAL A 171 2.92 -1.69 -12.08
N ALA A 172 2.82 -3.00 -12.34
CA ALA A 172 3.93 -3.84 -12.76
C ALA A 172 3.76 -4.20 -14.23
N ASN A 173 4.68 -3.77 -15.08
CA ASN A 173 4.52 -3.85 -16.54
C ASN A 173 5.67 -4.60 -17.22
N GLY A 174 5.34 -5.72 -17.85
CA GLY A 174 6.23 -6.45 -18.74
C GLY A 174 7.37 -7.22 -18.05
N LEU A 175 7.30 -7.43 -16.74
CA LEU A 175 8.30 -8.19 -16.00
C LEU A 175 8.26 -9.67 -16.43
N GLY A 176 9.44 -10.27 -16.66
CA GLY A 176 9.64 -11.67 -17.02
C GLY A 176 10.57 -12.44 -16.07
N ARG A 177 11.32 -11.73 -15.22
CA ARG A 177 12.34 -12.26 -14.30
C ARG A 177 12.29 -11.59 -12.93
N ALA A 178 11.85 -10.34 -12.85
CA ALA A 178 11.84 -9.58 -11.61
C ALA A 178 10.68 -9.97 -10.68
N ALA A 179 10.98 -10.22 -9.41
CA ALA A 179 9.95 -10.48 -8.41
C ALA A 179 9.48 -9.18 -7.75
N VAL A 180 8.16 -8.95 -7.71
CA VAL A 180 7.54 -7.87 -6.91
C VAL A 180 6.88 -8.48 -5.67
N ARG A 181 7.29 -8.03 -4.48
CA ARG A 181 6.84 -8.54 -3.19
C ARG A 181 6.43 -7.39 -2.28
N LEU A 182 5.19 -7.41 -1.81
CA LEU A 182 4.56 -6.32 -1.08
C LEU A 182 4.01 -6.87 0.24
N HIS A 183 4.39 -6.22 1.33
CA HIS A 183 4.01 -6.53 2.69
C HIS A 183 3.37 -5.29 3.30
N ASP A 184 2.23 -5.48 3.98
CA ASP A 184 1.45 -4.42 4.61
C ASP A 184 1.22 -3.22 3.65
N HIS A 185 0.69 -3.50 2.46
CA HIS A 185 0.57 -2.48 1.40
C HIS A 185 -0.84 -1.93 1.30
N GLY A 186 -0.99 -0.69 1.75
CA GLY A 186 -2.13 0.17 1.50
C GLY A 186 -2.20 0.62 0.04
N HIS A 187 -3.31 0.37 -0.67
CA HIS A 187 -3.43 0.78 -2.08
C HIS A 187 -4.84 1.10 -2.55
N ASN A 188 -4.95 1.88 -3.63
CA ASN A 188 -6.22 2.15 -4.33
C ASN A 188 -6.42 1.34 -5.64
N GLY A 189 -5.42 0.52 -5.99
CA GLY A 189 -5.51 -0.50 -7.04
C GLY A 189 -4.14 -1.00 -7.49
N ILE A 190 -4.09 -2.19 -8.08
CA ILE A 190 -2.87 -2.80 -8.64
C ILE A 190 -3.15 -3.33 -10.04
N GLN A 191 -2.30 -2.98 -11.01
CA GLN A 191 -2.30 -3.56 -12.35
C GLN A 191 -1.04 -4.38 -12.58
N VAL A 192 -1.21 -5.58 -13.14
CA VAL A 192 -0.13 -6.48 -13.52
C VAL A 192 -0.28 -6.85 -14.99
N LEU A 193 0.61 -6.30 -15.82
CA LEU A 193 0.71 -6.62 -17.24
C LEU A 193 1.88 -7.58 -17.41
N GLY A 194 1.60 -8.84 -17.77
CA GLY A 194 2.64 -9.81 -18.05
C GLY A 194 3.43 -9.46 -19.31
N ASN A 195 4.51 -10.22 -19.56
CA ASN A 195 5.33 -10.07 -20.77
C ASN A 195 4.81 -10.92 -21.95
N GLY A 196 3.59 -11.47 -21.86
CA GLY A 196 3.01 -12.37 -22.84
C GLY A 196 3.36 -13.86 -22.66
N THR A 197 4.22 -14.20 -21.71
CA THR A 197 4.63 -15.59 -21.42
C THR A 197 3.93 -16.15 -20.17
N PRO A 198 3.64 -17.47 -20.13
CA PRO A 198 3.07 -18.14 -18.94
C PRO A 198 3.97 -18.11 -17.71
N GLU A 199 5.27 -17.86 -17.90
CA GLU A 199 6.29 -17.89 -16.87
C GLU A 199 6.53 -16.53 -16.21
N SER A 200 5.68 -15.53 -16.52
CA SER A 200 5.75 -14.21 -15.90
C SER A 200 5.88 -14.34 -14.37
N PRO A 201 6.77 -13.56 -13.73
CA PRO A 201 6.96 -13.58 -12.30
C PRO A 201 5.67 -13.16 -11.60
N ILE A 202 5.44 -13.73 -10.43
CA ILE A 202 4.28 -13.40 -9.62
C ILE A 202 4.54 -12.05 -8.95
N VAL A 203 3.59 -11.12 -9.07
CA VAL A 203 3.45 -9.99 -8.15
C VAL A 203 2.68 -10.49 -6.93
N ALA A 204 3.27 -10.39 -5.73
CA ALA A 204 2.64 -10.91 -4.51
C ALA A 204 2.45 -9.82 -3.46
N LEU A 205 1.23 -9.75 -2.95
CA LEU A 205 0.81 -8.92 -1.83
C LEU A 205 0.39 -9.83 -0.68
N PHE A 206 1.08 -9.75 0.46
CA PHE A 206 0.91 -10.71 1.57
C PHE A 206 -0.05 -10.27 2.68
N CYS A 207 -0.23 -8.96 2.86
CA CYS A 207 -1.19 -8.35 3.78
C CYS A 207 -1.32 -6.85 3.49
N GLY A 208 -2.31 -6.19 4.09
CA GLY A 208 -2.53 -4.74 3.98
C GLY A 208 -4.01 -4.39 3.87
N ALA A 209 -4.27 -3.18 3.39
CA ALA A 209 -5.62 -2.67 3.18
C ALA A 209 -5.75 -2.05 1.80
N SER A 210 -6.97 -1.98 1.29
CA SER A 210 -7.26 -1.24 0.09
C SER A 210 -8.53 -0.44 0.21
N SER A 211 -8.52 0.74 -0.41
CA SER A 211 -9.69 1.60 -0.45
C SER A 211 -9.65 2.45 -1.70
N ARG A 212 -10.83 2.80 -2.20
CA ARG A 212 -10.98 3.77 -3.27
C ARG A 212 -11.81 4.93 -2.75
N HIS A 213 -11.24 6.12 -2.81
CA HIS A 213 -11.91 7.35 -2.43
C HIS A 213 -12.87 7.79 -3.53
N PRO A 214 -14.04 8.37 -3.21
CA PRO A 214 -15.03 8.77 -4.21
C PRO A 214 -14.51 9.79 -5.22
N GLN A 215 -13.44 10.55 -4.93
CA GLN A 215 -12.88 11.53 -5.88
C GLN A 215 -11.86 10.93 -6.87
N GLN A 216 -11.41 9.69 -6.67
CA GLN A 216 -10.55 9.02 -7.64
C GLN A 216 -11.37 8.62 -8.86
N ASP A 217 -10.73 8.52 -10.03
CA ASP A 217 -11.44 8.15 -11.26
C ASP A 217 -12.07 6.77 -11.13
N ALA A 218 -13.34 6.67 -11.44
CA ALA A 218 -14.01 5.38 -11.53
C ALA A 218 -13.69 4.67 -12.87
N GLY A 219 -12.61 5.01 -13.57
CA GLY A 219 -12.28 4.46 -14.89
C GLY A 219 -11.51 3.12 -14.89
N PHE A 220 -11.04 2.65 -13.74
CA PHE A 220 -10.13 1.49 -13.64
C PHE A 220 -10.55 0.53 -12.52
N HIS A 221 -9.99 -0.67 -12.49
CA HIS A 221 -10.41 -1.76 -11.59
C HIS A 221 -9.59 -1.73 -10.29
N LEU A 222 -10.01 -2.41 -9.22
CA LEU A 222 -9.14 -2.53 -8.04
C LEU A 222 -7.91 -3.39 -8.35
N TYR A 223 -8.13 -4.55 -8.96
CA TYR A 223 -7.10 -5.42 -9.49
C TYR A 223 -7.28 -5.59 -10.99
N ASP A 224 -6.19 -5.50 -11.73
CA ASP A 224 -6.21 -5.67 -13.18
C ASP A 224 -5.07 -6.59 -13.62
N VAL A 225 -5.43 -7.70 -14.25
CA VAL A 225 -4.50 -8.72 -14.72
C VAL A 225 -4.72 -8.93 -16.21
N ALA A 226 -3.65 -8.73 -16.98
CA ALA A 226 -3.67 -8.88 -18.43
C ALA A 226 -2.32 -9.36 -18.97
N LYS A 227 -2.29 -9.75 -20.26
CA LYS A 227 -1.08 -10.13 -21.00
C LYS A 227 -0.25 -11.24 -20.32
N GLY A 228 -0.91 -12.18 -19.66
CA GLY A 228 -0.25 -13.27 -18.92
C GLY A 228 0.26 -12.88 -17.54
N GLY A 229 -0.16 -11.72 -17.01
CA GLY A 229 0.19 -11.27 -15.67
C GLY A 229 -0.26 -12.25 -14.58
N ARG A 230 0.48 -12.28 -13.47
CA ARG A 230 0.22 -13.19 -12.34
C ARG A 230 0.24 -12.43 -11.03
N LEU A 231 -0.91 -12.38 -10.35
CA LEU A 231 -1.09 -11.60 -9.12
C LEU A 231 -1.63 -12.47 -7.98
N LEU A 232 -0.88 -12.50 -6.87
CA LEU A 232 -1.32 -13.06 -5.59
C LEU A 232 -1.67 -11.90 -4.66
N VAL A 233 -2.89 -11.91 -4.14
CA VAL A 233 -3.37 -11.03 -3.09
C VAL A 233 -3.77 -11.86 -1.88
N ARG A 234 -3.19 -11.57 -0.72
CA ARG A 234 -3.44 -12.29 0.52
C ARG A 234 -3.73 -11.30 1.65
N ASP A 235 -4.68 -11.66 2.49
CA ASP A 235 -5.01 -10.98 3.75
C ASP A 235 -5.22 -9.47 3.57
N ILE A 236 -6.11 -9.13 2.62
CA ILE A 236 -6.49 -7.75 2.32
C ILE A 236 -7.92 -7.48 2.77
N TRP A 237 -8.06 -6.40 3.52
CA TRP A 237 -9.34 -5.73 3.74
C TRP A 237 -9.56 -4.67 2.67
N TYR A 238 -10.53 -4.88 1.78
CA TYR A 238 -10.99 -3.86 0.86
C TYR A 238 -12.30 -3.24 1.34
N GLU A 239 -12.33 -1.92 1.46
CA GLU A 239 -13.56 -1.15 1.72
C GLU A 239 -13.51 0.20 1.00
N GLY A 240 -14.48 0.50 0.13
CA GLY A 240 -14.44 1.73 -0.66
C GLY A 240 -15.34 1.77 -1.89
N HIS A 241 -15.02 2.70 -2.80
CA HIS A 241 -15.88 3.06 -3.94
C HIS A 241 -15.56 2.39 -5.28
N ALA A 242 -14.67 1.40 -5.36
CA ALA A 242 -14.43 0.65 -6.60
C ALA A 242 -15.73 0.04 -7.14
N TRP A 243 -15.97 0.26 -8.43
CA TRP A 243 -17.11 -0.31 -9.16
C TRP A 243 -16.85 -1.72 -9.64
N SER A 244 -15.58 -2.03 -9.91
CA SER A 244 -15.10 -3.36 -10.23
C SER A 244 -13.86 -3.68 -9.39
N LEU A 245 -13.90 -4.84 -8.77
CA LEU A 245 -12.83 -5.39 -7.94
C LEU A 245 -11.75 -6.02 -8.80
N ILE A 246 -12.15 -6.75 -9.84
CA ILE A 246 -11.20 -7.37 -10.76
C ILE A 246 -11.59 -7.14 -12.20
N ARG A 247 -10.60 -6.79 -13.00
CA ARG A 247 -10.59 -7.05 -14.44
C ARG A 247 -9.52 -8.08 -14.74
N ALA A 248 -9.95 -9.17 -15.34
CA ALA A 248 -9.09 -10.19 -15.87
C ALA A 248 -9.34 -10.19 -17.38
N THR A 249 -8.39 -9.68 -18.18
CA THR A 249 -8.54 -9.59 -19.64
C THR A 249 -7.53 -10.46 -20.36
N ASP A 250 -7.96 -11.00 -21.51
CA ASP A 250 -7.16 -11.89 -22.35
C ASP A 250 -6.74 -13.16 -21.59
N ARG A 251 -5.65 -13.11 -20.82
CA ARG A 251 -5.12 -14.23 -20.06
C ARG A 251 -4.28 -13.83 -18.86
N GLY A 252 -4.18 -14.72 -17.88
CA GLY A 252 -3.30 -14.57 -16.72
C GLY A 252 -3.68 -15.50 -15.57
N SER A 253 -3.10 -15.26 -14.39
CA SER A 253 -3.51 -15.95 -13.15
C SER A 253 -3.74 -14.95 -12.01
N PHE A 254 -4.86 -15.09 -11.31
CA PHE A 254 -5.20 -14.26 -10.16
C PHE A 254 -5.58 -15.11 -8.96
N THR A 255 -4.99 -14.84 -7.80
CA THR A 255 -5.38 -15.50 -6.55
C THR A 255 -5.65 -14.49 -5.45
N TYR A 256 -6.82 -14.59 -4.82
CA TYR A 256 -7.24 -13.76 -3.69
C TYR A 256 -7.53 -14.66 -2.49
N HIS A 257 -6.80 -14.46 -1.39
CA HIS A 257 -6.80 -15.37 -0.24
C HIS A 257 -7.00 -14.66 1.09
N CYS A 258 -7.85 -15.20 1.96
CA CYS A 258 -8.12 -14.65 3.30
C CYS A 258 -8.52 -13.17 3.30
N GLY A 259 -9.15 -12.69 2.22
CA GLY A 259 -9.48 -11.28 2.11
C GLY A 259 -10.97 -10.99 2.33
N PHE A 260 -11.24 -9.75 2.69
CA PHE A 260 -12.56 -9.18 2.82
C PHE A 260 -12.78 -8.16 1.71
N VAL A 261 -13.97 -8.17 1.10
CA VAL A 261 -14.33 -7.29 -0.01
C VAL A 261 -15.66 -6.61 0.29
N ALA A 262 -15.61 -5.29 0.47
CA ALA A 262 -16.77 -4.46 0.76
C ALA A 262 -16.83 -3.18 -0.10
N PRO A 263 -17.27 -3.26 -1.36
CA PRO A 263 -17.63 -2.06 -2.11
C PRO A 263 -18.88 -1.40 -1.51
N TYR A 264 -18.77 -0.12 -1.10
CA TYR A 264 -19.86 0.60 -0.40
C TYR A 264 -21.19 0.53 -1.14
N TYR A 265 -21.20 0.61 -2.46
CA TYR A 265 -22.43 0.55 -3.27
C TYR A 265 -23.24 -0.74 -3.07
N GLY A 266 -22.61 -1.83 -2.63
CA GLY A 266 -23.28 -3.10 -2.42
C GLY A 266 -24.02 -3.23 -1.08
N PHE A 267 -23.74 -2.35 -0.10
CA PHE A 267 -24.37 -2.38 1.24
C PHE A 267 -24.73 -1.00 1.81
N GLN A 268 -24.26 0.08 1.18
CA GLN A 268 -24.49 1.50 1.44
C GLN A 268 -24.63 2.26 0.10
N PRO A 269 -25.66 1.96 -0.70
CA PRO A 269 -25.84 2.54 -2.04
C PRO A 269 -25.95 4.08 -2.03
N GLU A 270 -26.37 4.68 -0.91
CA GLU A 270 -26.45 6.13 -0.70
C GLU A 270 -25.10 6.84 -0.65
N GLN A 271 -24.02 6.13 -0.32
CA GLN A 271 -22.65 6.68 -0.33
C GLN A 271 -22.06 6.77 -1.74
N GLY A 272 -22.72 6.18 -2.73
CA GLY A 272 -22.24 6.19 -4.08
C GLY A 272 -22.04 7.59 -4.67
N ARG A 273 -20.97 7.77 -5.44
CA ARG A 273 -20.77 8.96 -6.27
C ARG A 273 -22.03 9.16 -7.12
N LYS A 274 -22.61 10.37 -7.09
CA LYS A 274 -23.89 10.69 -7.75
C LYS A 274 -23.75 10.88 -9.27
N ASP A 275 -22.63 10.44 -9.86
CA ASP A 275 -22.34 10.66 -11.26
C ASP A 275 -23.22 9.72 -12.11
N PRO A 276 -24.06 10.26 -13.02
CA PRO A 276 -25.05 9.46 -13.76
C PRO A 276 -24.44 8.30 -14.58
N TRP A 277 -23.24 8.49 -15.13
CA TRP A 277 -22.55 7.49 -15.93
C TRP A 277 -22.10 6.28 -15.10
N GLU A 278 -21.68 6.49 -13.84
CA GLU A 278 -21.23 5.41 -12.97
C GLU A 278 -22.41 4.53 -12.56
N LYS A 279 -23.58 5.15 -12.34
CA LYS A 279 -24.84 4.43 -12.12
C LYS A 279 -25.20 3.55 -13.31
N GLU A 280 -24.99 4.02 -14.54
CA GLU A 280 -25.25 3.26 -15.76
C GLU A 280 -24.29 2.06 -15.90
N ILE A 281 -22.99 2.26 -15.72
CA ILE A 281 -22.00 1.16 -15.78
C ILE A 281 -22.28 0.10 -14.71
N ARG A 282 -22.60 0.51 -13.48
CA ARG A 282 -22.92 -0.41 -12.36
C ARG A 282 -24.19 -1.22 -12.58
N GLN A 283 -25.07 -0.81 -13.48
CA GLN A 283 -26.21 -1.64 -13.90
C GLN A 283 -25.80 -2.74 -14.88
N GLN A 284 -24.68 -2.56 -15.57
CA GLN A 284 -24.19 -3.45 -16.61
C GLN A 284 -23.18 -4.47 -16.08
N VAL A 285 -22.36 -4.09 -15.10
CA VAL A 285 -21.25 -4.91 -14.59
C VAL A 285 -21.41 -5.24 -13.10
N LEU A 286 -20.99 -6.44 -12.71
CA LEU A 286 -20.82 -6.78 -11.29
C LEU A 286 -19.37 -6.55 -10.84
N PRO A 287 -19.12 -6.34 -9.53
CA PRO A 287 -17.77 -6.03 -9.09
C PRO A 287 -16.77 -7.16 -9.35
N LEU A 288 -17.22 -8.42 -9.31
CA LEU A 288 -16.45 -9.58 -9.74
C LEU A 288 -17.05 -10.10 -11.05
N GLU A 289 -16.55 -9.66 -12.20
CA GLU A 289 -17.06 -10.09 -13.51
C GLU A 289 -15.96 -10.70 -14.36
N PHE A 290 -16.24 -11.87 -14.93
CA PHE A 290 -15.35 -12.59 -15.84
C PHE A 290 -16.01 -12.69 -17.22
N ASP A 291 -15.37 -12.09 -18.22
CA ASP A 291 -15.89 -11.96 -19.58
C ASP A 291 -14.77 -12.31 -20.59
N GLY A 292 -14.80 -13.52 -21.12
CA GLY A 292 -13.81 -14.01 -22.09
C GLY A 292 -12.41 -14.23 -21.53
N PHE A 293 -12.22 -14.25 -20.20
CA PHE A 293 -10.91 -14.46 -19.58
C PHE A 293 -10.42 -15.91 -19.74
N ARG A 294 -9.11 -16.06 -19.99
CA ARG A 294 -8.45 -17.36 -20.13
C ARG A 294 -7.37 -17.55 -19.06
N GLY A 295 -7.51 -18.56 -18.21
CA GLY A 295 -6.50 -18.87 -17.17
C GLY A 295 -7.10 -19.08 -15.79
N GLU A 296 -6.25 -19.05 -14.76
CA GLU A 296 -6.60 -19.47 -13.41
C GLU A 296 -7.01 -18.30 -12.51
N VAL A 297 -8.20 -18.40 -11.91
CA VAL A 297 -8.70 -17.50 -10.89
C VAL A 297 -9.05 -18.30 -9.64
N CYS A 298 -8.46 -17.95 -8.50
CA CYS A 298 -8.70 -18.63 -7.23
C CYS A 298 -9.12 -17.62 -6.14
N PHE A 299 -10.32 -17.80 -5.57
CA PHE A 299 -10.72 -17.16 -4.33
C PHE A 299 -10.73 -18.22 -3.23
N SER A 300 -9.91 -18.04 -2.19
CA SER A 300 -9.81 -18.99 -1.07
C SER A 300 -9.99 -18.30 0.27
N LEU A 301 -10.99 -18.71 1.06
CA LEU A 301 -11.35 -18.10 2.34
C LEU A 301 -11.66 -16.60 2.19
N VAL A 302 -12.56 -16.28 1.27
CA VAL A 302 -12.88 -14.89 0.91
C VAL A 302 -14.29 -14.56 1.36
N SER A 303 -14.43 -13.41 2.02
CA SER A 303 -15.73 -12.86 2.39
C SER A 303 -16.06 -11.65 1.53
N SER A 304 -17.23 -11.66 0.93
CA SER A 304 -17.72 -10.61 0.05
C SER A 304 -19.02 -10.03 0.59
N ASN A 305 -18.97 -8.75 0.93
CA ASN A 305 -20.08 -7.94 1.40
C ASN A 305 -20.47 -6.93 0.31
N GLY A 306 -21.58 -7.17 -0.38
CA GLY A 306 -22.07 -6.28 -1.44
C GLY A 306 -21.39 -6.44 -2.80
N ALA A 307 -20.35 -7.28 -2.93
CA ALA A 307 -19.72 -7.60 -4.20
C ALA A 307 -20.36 -8.85 -4.84
N GLY A 308 -21.22 -8.64 -5.84
CA GLY A 308 -21.76 -9.73 -6.64
C GLY A 308 -20.73 -10.29 -7.62
N MET A 309 -20.95 -11.54 -8.05
CA MET A 309 -20.13 -12.21 -9.07
C MET A 309 -20.94 -12.54 -10.32
N ARG A 310 -20.35 -12.35 -11.51
CA ARG A 310 -20.91 -12.80 -12.79
C ARG A 310 -19.86 -13.48 -13.65
N ILE A 311 -20.22 -14.62 -14.22
CA ILE A 311 -19.44 -15.29 -15.27
C ILE A 311 -20.22 -15.18 -16.58
N LYS A 312 -19.71 -14.38 -17.51
CA LYS A 312 -20.14 -14.34 -18.92
C LYS A 312 -19.41 -15.43 -19.72
N PRO A 313 -19.79 -15.72 -20.99
CA PRO A 313 -19.15 -16.76 -21.80
C PRO A 313 -17.61 -16.67 -21.78
N SER A 314 -16.99 -17.63 -21.08
CA SER A 314 -15.55 -17.68 -20.77
C SER A 314 -15.11 -19.15 -20.73
N PRO A 315 -15.06 -19.85 -21.88
CA PRO A 315 -14.84 -21.30 -21.92
C PRO A 315 -13.46 -21.74 -21.40
N ASP A 316 -12.46 -20.85 -21.45
CA ASP A 316 -11.10 -21.13 -20.99
C ASP A 316 -10.82 -20.60 -19.56
N LEU A 317 -11.85 -20.15 -18.85
CA LEU A 317 -11.74 -19.74 -17.45
C LEU A 317 -11.60 -20.98 -16.56
N ASN A 318 -10.58 -21.00 -15.71
CA ASN A 318 -10.49 -21.93 -14.59
C ASN A 318 -10.76 -21.15 -13.30
N LEU A 319 -11.91 -21.37 -12.65
CA LEU A 319 -12.31 -20.63 -11.46
C LEU A 319 -12.49 -21.57 -10.25
N LEU A 320 -11.71 -21.35 -9.20
CA LEU A 320 -11.86 -22.02 -7.91
C LEU A 320 -12.39 -21.03 -6.88
N LEU A 321 -13.54 -21.36 -6.29
CA LEU A 321 -14.15 -20.68 -5.16
C LEU A 321 -14.14 -21.64 -3.96
N LEU A 322 -13.12 -21.52 -3.11
CA LEU A 322 -12.88 -22.39 -1.95
C LEU A 322 -13.17 -21.65 -0.65
N GLY A 323 -14.26 -21.99 0.03
CA GLY A 323 -14.63 -21.29 1.27
C GLY A 323 -15.04 -19.83 1.01
N TYR A 324 -15.81 -19.61 -0.07
CA TYR A 324 -16.34 -18.30 -0.44
C TYR A 324 -17.58 -17.98 0.41
N LEU A 325 -17.63 -16.78 0.98
CA LEU A 325 -18.78 -16.23 1.69
C LEU A 325 -19.28 -15.02 0.91
N SER A 326 -20.57 -14.99 0.57
CA SER A 326 -21.18 -13.86 -0.13
C SER A 326 -22.49 -13.47 0.52
N ASN A 327 -22.87 -12.20 0.40
CA ASN A 327 -24.22 -11.74 0.74
C ASN A 327 -24.91 -11.02 -0.43
N SER A 328 -24.32 -11.12 -1.62
CA SER A 328 -24.79 -10.48 -2.85
C SER A 328 -25.21 -11.52 -3.89
N THR A 329 -25.72 -11.04 -5.02
CA THR A 329 -26.13 -11.89 -6.14
C THR A 329 -24.91 -12.49 -6.82
N ASN A 330 -24.94 -13.80 -7.07
CA ASN A 330 -23.91 -14.51 -7.80
C ASN A 330 -24.55 -15.24 -8.99
N ASP A 331 -24.05 -14.95 -10.19
CA ASP A 331 -24.38 -15.64 -11.43
C ASP A 331 -23.13 -16.36 -11.93
N PHE A 332 -23.07 -17.66 -11.68
CA PHE A 332 -21.92 -18.48 -12.06
C PHE A 332 -21.98 -18.95 -13.51
N GLY A 333 -22.79 -18.34 -14.38
CA GLY A 333 -22.89 -18.66 -15.80
C GLY A 333 -23.53 -20.02 -16.06
N LYS A 334 -23.81 -20.31 -17.34
CA LYS A 334 -24.37 -21.60 -17.77
C LYS A 334 -23.27 -22.63 -18.01
N GLU A 335 -23.63 -23.90 -17.84
CA GLU A 335 -22.77 -25.01 -18.25
C GLU A 335 -22.51 -24.94 -19.77
N GLY A 336 -21.26 -25.16 -20.19
CA GLY A 336 -20.83 -25.00 -21.58
C GLY A 336 -20.46 -23.57 -22.00
N GLU A 337 -20.95 -22.55 -21.28
CA GLU A 337 -20.53 -21.15 -21.49
C GLU A 337 -19.45 -20.72 -20.48
N ARG A 338 -19.50 -21.25 -19.26
CA ARG A 338 -18.41 -21.12 -18.28
C ARG A 338 -17.38 -22.23 -18.48
N GLY A 339 -16.10 -21.89 -18.34
CA GLY A 339 -15.02 -22.87 -18.27
C GLY A 339 -15.09 -23.72 -17.00
N GLN A 340 -13.97 -24.32 -16.61
CA GLN A 340 -13.92 -25.17 -15.43
C GLN A 340 -14.06 -24.35 -14.13
N THR A 341 -15.28 -24.32 -13.59
CA THR A 341 -15.60 -23.64 -12.34
C THR A 341 -15.96 -24.63 -11.24
N VAL A 342 -15.30 -24.52 -10.08
CA VAL A 342 -15.58 -25.32 -8.89
C VAL A 342 -15.87 -24.38 -7.72
N LEU A 343 -17.02 -24.59 -7.08
CA LEU A 343 -17.45 -23.91 -5.87
C LEU A 343 -17.60 -24.94 -4.76
N THR A 344 -16.86 -24.77 -3.67
CA THR A 344 -16.91 -25.67 -2.50
C THR A 344 -16.82 -24.89 -1.19
N ASN A 345 -17.45 -25.41 -0.14
CA ASN A 345 -17.61 -24.76 1.16
C ASN A 345 -18.24 -23.35 1.06
N PHE A 346 -19.22 -23.19 0.16
CA PHE A 346 -19.90 -21.92 -0.06
C PHE A 346 -20.87 -21.59 1.08
N ARG A 347 -20.84 -20.32 1.51
CA ARG A 347 -21.76 -19.81 2.52
C ARG A 347 -22.40 -18.50 2.05
N VAL A 348 -23.63 -18.28 2.48
CA VAL A 348 -24.34 -17.02 2.27
C VAL A 348 -24.62 -16.36 3.61
N GLN A 349 -24.24 -15.10 3.77
CA GLN A 349 -24.55 -14.35 4.99
C GLN A 349 -26.05 -14.11 5.09
N ARG A 350 -26.60 -14.25 6.30
CA ARG A 350 -28.00 -13.94 6.55
C ARG A 350 -28.22 -12.43 6.55
N LYS A 351 -29.35 -12.00 6.00
CA LYS A 351 -29.72 -10.58 5.95
C LYS A 351 -29.97 -9.95 7.33
N ASP A 352 -30.26 -10.78 8.34
CA ASP A 352 -30.46 -10.35 9.72
C ASP A 352 -29.15 -10.17 10.51
N GLY A 353 -27.99 -10.42 9.89
CA GLY A 353 -26.67 -10.30 10.53
C GLY A 353 -26.34 -11.39 11.56
N THR A 354 -27.20 -12.39 11.76
CA THR A 354 -27.03 -13.41 12.82
C THR A 354 -26.05 -14.53 12.47
N GLY A 355 -25.50 -14.53 11.26
CA GLY A 355 -24.53 -15.54 10.83
C GLY A 355 -24.58 -15.82 9.32
N SER A 356 -24.27 -17.07 8.96
CA SER A 356 -24.28 -17.53 7.57
C SER A 356 -24.86 -18.94 7.44
N ASP A 357 -25.47 -19.20 6.29
CA ASP A 357 -26.00 -20.51 5.92
C ASP A 357 -25.09 -21.17 4.88
N ALA A 358 -24.84 -22.46 5.05
CA ALA A 358 -24.18 -23.25 4.02
C ALA A 358 -25.08 -23.35 2.78
N ARG A 359 -24.47 -23.25 1.60
CA ARG A 359 -25.15 -23.46 0.31
C ARG A 359 -24.45 -24.56 -0.46
N PRO A 360 -25.20 -25.35 -1.25
CA PRO A 360 -24.59 -26.33 -2.14
C PRO A 360 -23.57 -25.65 -3.07
N GLY A 361 -22.39 -26.26 -3.15
CA GLY A 361 -21.42 -25.95 -4.19
C GLY A 361 -21.74 -26.71 -5.49
N PHE A 362 -20.86 -26.59 -6.47
CA PHE A 362 -20.93 -27.35 -7.71
C PHE A 362 -19.53 -27.54 -8.31
N GLY A 363 -19.42 -28.47 -9.26
CA GLY A 363 -18.13 -28.89 -9.82
C GLY A 363 -17.38 -29.85 -8.89
N GLU A 364 -16.42 -30.56 -9.46
CA GLU A 364 -15.60 -31.55 -8.74
C GLU A 364 -14.18 -31.02 -8.56
N LEU A 365 -13.73 -30.90 -7.31
CA LEU A 365 -12.36 -30.49 -6.98
C LEU A 365 -11.40 -31.69 -7.08
N LYS A 366 -10.97 -32.02 -8.30
CA LYS A 366 -10.01 -33.10 -8.54
C LYS A 366 -8.62 -32.74 -7.99
N PRO A 367 -7.87 -33.68 -7.38
CA PRO A 367 -6.58 -33.37 -6.73
C PRO A 367 -5.55 -32.64 -7.61
N GLU A 368 -5.36 -33.08 -8.86
CA GLU A 368 -4.38 -32.46 -9.77
C GLU A 368 -4.79 -31.04 -10.19
N TRP A 369 -6.07 -30.82 -10.42
CA TRP A 369 -6.60 -29.49 -10.72
C TRP A 369 -6.51 -28.58 -9.48
N ALA A 370 -6.79 -29.09 -8.28
CA ALA A 370 -6.62 -28.36 -7.04
C ALA A 370 -5.15 -27.93 -6.81
N ARG A 371 -4.17 -28.80 -7.11
CA ARG A 371 -2.74 -28.47 -7.03
C ARG A 371 -2.38 -27.31 -7.96
N THR A 372 -2.99 -27.26 -9.14
CA THR A 372 -2.80 -26.19 -10.13
C THR A 372 -3.42 -24.88 -9.63
N MET A 373 -4.70 -24.90 -9.26
CA MET A 373 -5.42 -23.71 -8.79
C MET A 373 -4.82 -23.10 -7.51
N LEU A 374 -4.27 -23.94 -6.63
CA LEU A 374 -3.62 -23.50 -5.38
C LEU A 374 -2.11 -23.30 -5.51
N LYS A 375 -1.53 -23.41 -6.72
CA LYS A 375 -0.08 -23.34 -6.93
C LYS A 375 0.52 -22.05 -6.37
N MET A 376 -0.07 -20.89 -6.70
CA MET A 376 0.41 -19.59 -6.21
C MET A 376 0.40 -19.52 -4.66
N LEU A 377 -0.62 -20.09 -4.02
CA LEU A 377 -0.71 -20.17 -2.56
C LEU A 377 0.22 -21.19 -1.92
N ARG A 378 0.65 -22.21 -2.66
CA ARG A 378 1.58 -23.23 -2.15
C ARG A 378 3.04 -22.81 -2.28
N GLU A 379 3.37 -22.13 -3.36
CA GLU A 379 4.76 -21.87 -3.76
C GLU A 379 5.20 -20.43 -3.46
N THR A 380 4.27 -19.48 -3.38
CA THR A 380 4.61 -18.08 -3.07
C THR A 380 4.58 -17.88 -1.56
N ARG A 381 5.72 -17.56 -0.97
CA ARG A 381 5.91 -17.33 0.46
C ARG A 381 6.51 -15.94 0.68
N PRO A 382 6.21 -15.28 1.80
CA PRO A 382 7.08 -14.22 2.30
C PRO A 382 8.50 -14.78 2.39
N GLN A 383 9.48 -14.05 1.87
CA GLN A 383 10.88 -14.48 1.86
C GLN A 383 11.72 -13.50 2.68
N THR A 384 12.74 -14.01 3.35
CA THR A 384 13.83 -13.18 3.89
C THR A 384 14.54 -12.49 2.73
N LEU A 385 14.94 -11.23 2.93
CA LEU A 385 15.64 -10.46 1.91
C LEU A 385 17.12 -10.88 1.84
N GLU A 386 17.40 -11.91 1.06
CA GLU A 386 18.78 -12.29 0.72
C GLU A 386 19.42 -11.25 -0.22
N PRO A 387 20.77 -11.17 -0.26
CA PRO A 387 21.49 -10.38 -1.27
C PRO A 387 21.11 -10.79 -2.70
N VAL A 388 20.99 -9.81 -3.60
CA VAL A 388 20.81 -10.06 -5.05
C VAL A 388 22.18 -10.10 -5.75
N PRO A 389 22.26 -10.63 -7.00
CA PRO A 389 23.49 -10.52 -7.81
C PRO A 389 23.92 -9.07 -8.02
N GLU A 390 25.24 -8.79 -8.09
CA GLU A 390 25.80 -7.43 -8.22
C GLU A 390 25.25 -6.61 -9.40
N ASN A 391 24.78 -7.28 -10.46
CA ASN A 391 24.25 -6.66 -11.68
C ASN A 391 22.71 -6.65 -11.75
N ALA A 392 22.03 -6.91 -10.63
CA ALA A 392 20.57 -6.96 -10.56
C ALA A 392 20.01 -5.77 -9.77
N THR A 393 18.87 -5.24 -10.20
CA THR A 393 18.13 -4.23 -9.44
C THR A 393 17.60 -4.83 -8.14
N ASP A 394 17.90 -4.20 -7.00
CA ASP A 394 17.31 -4.48 -5.69
C ASP A 394 16.68 -3.22 -5.10
N ALA A 395 15.46 -2.92 -5.52
CA ALA A 395 14.72 -1.78 -5.00
C ALA A 395 13.93 -2.22 -3.76
N ARG A 396 14.21 -1.58 -2.61
CA ARG A 396 13.55 -1.89 -1.35
C ARG A 396 12.87 -0.64 -0.79
N PHE A 397 11.58 -0.73 -0.52
CA PHE A 397 10.80 0.38 0.02
C PHE A 397 10.27 0.05 1.41
N PHE A 398 10.48 0.96 2.36
CA PHE A 398 9.98 0.80 3.73
C PHE A 398 9.22 2.05 4.17
N ARG A 399 7.93 1.91 4.50
CA ARG A 399 7.09 3.03 4.98
C ARG A 399 7.06 4.19 3.99
N VAL A 400 6.83 3.89 2.72
CA VAL A 400 6.75 4.90 1.66
C VAL A 400 5.29 5.17 1.33
N MET A 401 4.91 6.44 1.38
CA MET A 401 3.66 6.95 0.85
C MET A 401 3.94 7.52 -0.55
N ALA A 402 3.25 7.01 -1.56
CA ALA A 402 3.33 7.51 -2.91
C ALA A 402 1.91 7.86 -3.41
N VAL A 403 1.71 9.12 -3.74
CA VAL A 403 0.46 9.70 -4.22
C VAL A 403 0.74 10.38 -5.55
N GLY A 404 -0.14 10.29 -6.55
CA GLY A 404 -0.01 11.07 -7.80
C GLY A 404 0.82 10.43 -8.92
N ARG A 405 1.18 11.23 -9.96
CA ARG A 405 1.42 10.83 -11.38
C ARG A 405 2.48 9.77 -11.65
N GLU A 406 3.67 9.98 -11.12
CA GLU A 406 4.77 9.02 -11.02
C GLU A 406 5.45 9.42 -9.71
N GLY A 407 4.87 8.99 -8.58
CA GLY A 407 5.46 9.28 -7.27
C GLY A 407 6.87 8.68 -7.21
N LEU A 408 6.98 7.44 -7.69
CA LEU A 408 8.23 6.75 -7.93
C LEU A 408 8.13 5.92 -9.22
N ARG A 409 9.15 6.05 -10.07
CA ARG A 409 9.36 5.21 -11.24
C ARG A 409 10.72 4.55 -11.11
N LEU A 410 10.76 3.23 -11.26
CA LEU A 410 12.00 2.46 -11.27
C LEU A 410 12.35 2.11 -12.71
N GLU A 411 13.54 2.52 -13.14
CA GLU A 411 14.18 2.16 -14.40
C GLU A 411 15.66 1.83 -14.10
N PRO A 412 16.30 0.90 -14.84
CA PRO A 412 17.70 0.50 -14.62
C PRO A 412 18.75 1.61 -14.76
#